data_AF-A0A818LEP3-F1
#
_entry.id   AF-A0A818LEP3-F1
#
_cell.length_a   1.000
_cell.length_b   1.000
_cell.length_c   1.000
_cell.angle_alpha   90.00
_cell.angle_beta   90.00
_cell.angle_gamma   90.00
#
_symmetry.space_group_name_H-M   'P 1'
#
loop_
_entity.id
_entity.type
_entity.pdbx_description
1 polymer ?
#
loop_
_entity_poly.entity_id
_entity_poly.type
_entity_poly.pdbx_seq_one_letter_code
_entity_poly.pdbx_strand_id
1 'polypeptide(L)'
;EQERLGILNQPSHLTDLGKLYCRAYYHLKEETLYVEIISCKNLKSCDSNGLSDPYVEIQLCPKYLYPHIEKQQTSIVKKTLNPSFNEKFEFRLTEKECTLSGGFIHFTVMDHDLMWSNDFEGEAFLEILKLPGIPNDSTNDCRPLDELKKIELSLTHPKVVRSRIIEILEQRISDKTAIDFVRQRREAENQ
;
A
#
# COMPACT_ATOMS: atom_id res chain seq x y z
N GLU A 1 14.05 37.75 11.59
CA GLU A 1 14.96 36.66 11.18
C GLU A 1 15.28 35.71 12.33
N GLN A 2 14.28 35.25 13.10
CA GLN A 2 14.52 34.26 14.16
C GLN A 2 13.30 33.37 14.52
N GLU A 3 12.29 33.27 13.65
CA GLU A 3 11.11 32.41 13.86
C GLU A 3 10.95 31.31 12.80
N ARG A 4 12.05 30.83 12.21
CA ARG A 4 12.03 29.83 11.12
C ARG A 4 12.50 28.41 11.50
N LEU A 5 12.52 28.04 12.78
CA LEU A 5 13.02 26.72 13.21
C LEU A 5 12.09 25.94 14.17
N GLY A 6 10.79 26.22 14.17
CA GLY A 6 9.80 25.52 15.02
C GLY A 6 9.14 24.27 14.43
N ILE A 7 9.43 23.90 13.17
CA ILE A 7 8.79 22.76 12.49
C ILE A 7 9.85 21.72 12.22
N LEU A 8 10.21 20.88 13.19
CA LEU A 8 10.87 19.58 12.93
C LEU A 8 11.06 18.68 14.17
N ASN A 9 10.32 18.84 15.27
CA ASN A 9 10.43 17.92 16.40
C ASN A 9 9.11 17.77 17.17
N GLN A 10 8.05 17.32 16.49
CA GLN A 10 7.15 16.41 17.19
C GLN A 10 7.64 15.00 16.87
N PRO A 11 8.12 14.22 17.85
CA PRO A 11 8.17 12.79 17.66
C PRO A 11 6.70 12.39 17.52
N SER A 12 6.23 12.21 16.28
CA SER A 12 5.11 11.31 16.07
C SER A 12 5.55 10.05 16.80
N HIS A 13 4.88 9.70 17.91
CA HIS A 13 4.90 8.33 18.36
C HIS A 13 4.68 7.52 17.08
N LEU A 14 5.71 6.83 16.61
CA LEU A 14 5.59 5.89 15.51
C LEU A 14 4.69 4.82 16.09
N THR A 15 3.38 5.05 16.02
CA THR A 15 2.39 4.09 16.43
C THR A 15 2.71 2.86 15.62
N ASP A 16 3.13 1.79 16.30
CA ASP A 16 3.37 0.52 15.64
C ASP A 16 2.01 -0.01 15.20
N LEU A 17 1.71 0.14 13.91
CA LEU A 17 0.45 -0.31 13.31
C LEU A 17 0.51 -1.79 12.93
N GLY A 18 1.64 -2.43 13.17
CA GLY A 18 1.91 -3.80 12.77
C GLY A 18 2.73 -3.88 11.49
N LYS A 19 2.83 -5.11 10.98
CA LYS A 19 3.70 -5.47 9.86
C LYS A 19 2.94 -6.35 8.87
N LEU A 20 3.11 -6.05 7.59
CA LEU A 20 2.67 -6.89 6.47
C LEU A 20 3.85 -7.73 5.98
N TYR A 21 3.62 -9.03 5.77
CA TYR A 21 4.58 -9.94 5.16
C TYR A 21 4.05 -10.39 3.80
N CYS A 22 4.85 -10.15 2.75
CA CYS A 22 4.50 -10.53 1.39
C CYS A 22 5.72 -11.06 0.62
N ARG A 23 5.47 -11.57 -0.57
CA ARG A 23 6.49 -11.81 -1.61
C ARG A 23 6.00 -11.23 -2.91
N ALA A 24 6.91 -10.76 -3.73
CA ALA A 24 6.58 -10.34 -5.08
C ALA A 24 7.77 -10.55 -6.02
N TYR A 25 7.48 -10.93 -7.26
CA TYR A 25 8.45 -11.00 -8.34
C TYR A 25 7.75 -10.84 -9.68
N TYR A 26 8.51 -10.45 -10.69
CA TYR A 26 8.02 -10.31 -12.06
C TYR A 26 8.52 -11.47 -12.92
N HIS A 27 7.61 -12.11 -13.66
CA HIS A 27 7.94 -13.16 -14.61
C HIS A 27 7.95 -12.60 -16.03
N LEU A 28 9.14 -12.23 -16.54
CA LEU A 28 9.29 -11.57 -17.85
C LEU A 28 8.62 -12.32 -19.02
N LYS A 29 8.81 -13.65 -19.13
CA LYS A 29 8.22 -14.41 -20.26
C LYS A 29 6.69 -14.48 -20.25
N GLU A 30 6.09 -14.37 -19.08
CA GLU A 30 4.63 -14.43 -18.89
C GLU A 30 4.04 -13.02 -18.79
N GLU A 31 4.88 -11.98 -18.81
CA GLU A 31 4.52 -10.58 -18.60
C GLU A 31 3.57 -10.41 -17.41
N THR A 32 3.90 -11.06 -16.29
CA THR A 32 3.03 -11.15 -15.12
C THR A 32 3.81 -10.86 -13.84
N LEU A 33 3.28 -9.93 -13.04
CA LEU A 33 3.71 -9.67 -11.67
C LEU A 33 2.92 -10.57 -10.73
N TYR A 34 3.65 -11.38 -9.98
CA TYR A 34 3.11 -12.26 -8.96
C TYR A 34 3.29 -11.61 -7.59
N VAL A 35 2.22 -11.61 -6.78
CA VAL A 35 2.24 -11.09 -5.42
C VAL A 35 1.61 -12.12 -4.49
N GLU A 36 2.31 -12.52 -3.44
CA GLU A 36 1.78 -13.36 -2.37
C GLU A 36 1.61 -12.53 -1.10
N ILE A 37 0.38 -12.46 -0.58
CA ILE A 37 0.11 -11.92 0.74
C ILE A 37 0.14 -13.07 1.74
N ILE A 38 1.13 -13.05 2.64
CA ILE A 38 1.37 -14.16 3.57
C ILE A 38 0.59 -13.95 4.86
N SER A 39 0.84 -12.83 5.54
CA SER A 39 0.27 -12.55 6.85
C SER A 39 0.47 -11.10 7.26
N CYS A 40 -0.35 -10.62 8.18
CA CYS A 40 0.00 -9.46 9.00
C CYS A 40 0.33 -9.90 10.42
N LYS A 41 1.09 -9.09 11.16
CA LYS A 41 1.35 -9.30 12.58
C LYS A 41 1.23 -8.02 13.38
N ASN A 42 0.74 -8.17 14.60
CA ASN A 42 0.58 -7.09 15.58
C ASN A 42 -0.19 -5.90 15.00
N LEU A 43 -1.27 -6.17 14.25
CA LEU A 43 -2.16 -5.12 13.78
C LEU A 43 -2.69 -4.35 14.99
N LYS A 44 -2.77 -3.03 14.85
CA LYS A 44 -3.38 -2.19 15.87
C LYS A 44 -4.90 -2.36 15.77
N SER A 45 -5.51 -2.90 16.81
CA SER A 45 -6.96 -2.98 16.89
C SER A 45 -7.56 -1.56 16.86
N CYS A 46 -8.42 -1.32 15.88
CA CYS A 46 -9.28 -0.13 15.82
C CYS A 46 -10.56 -0.34 16.65
N ASP A 47 -10.86 -1.59 16.97
CA ASP A 47 -12.15 -2.03 17.46
C ASP A 47 -12.23 -2.12 19.00
N SER A 48 -13.38 -1.77 19.56
CA SER A 48 -13.58 -1.72 21.03
C SER A 48 -13.56 -3.10 21.72
N ASN A 49 -13.63 -4.18 20.93
CA ASN A 49 -13.51 -5.56 21.39
C ASN A 49 -12.04 -6.07 21.43
N GLY A 50 -11.09 -5.31 20.87
CA GLY A 50 -9.66 -5.64 20.85
C GLY A 50 -9.20 -6.60 19.74
N LEU A 51 -10.07 -6.95 18.79
CA LEU A 51 -9.80 -7.78 17.61
C LEU A 51 -10.34 -7.07 16.35
N SER A 52 -9.91 -7.54 15.18
CA SER A 52 -10.35 -7.02 13.87
C SER A 52 -10.67 -8.17 12.92
N ASP A 53 -11.39 -7.89 11.84
CA ASP A 53 -11.65 -8.77 10.71
C ASP A 53 -10.83 -8.33 9.47
N PRO A 54 -9.48 -8.40 9.51
CA PRO A 54 -8.63 -7.78 8.50
C PRO A 54 -8.67 -8.44 7.12
N TYR A 55 -8.50 -7.61 6.10
CA TYR A 55 -8.17 -7.98 4.72
C TYR A 55 -7.17 -6.99 4.10
N VAL A 56 -6.51 -7.39 3.02
CA VAL A 56 -5.52 -6.55 2.32
C VAL A 56 -5.99 -6.25 0.91
N GLU A 57 -6.15 -4.98 0.57
CA GLU A 57 -6.28 -4.52 -0.80
C GLU A 57 -4.90 -4.30 -1.43
N ILE A 58 -4.77 -4.69 -2.70
CA ILE A 58 -3.53 -4.64 -3.48
C ILE A 58 -3.83 -3.84 -4.74
N GLN A 59 -3.12 -2.73 -4.91
CA GLN A 59 -3.30 -1.85 -6.06
C GLN A 59 -1.95 -1.47 -6.66
N LEU A 60 -1.84 -1.47 -7.99
CA LEU A 60 -0.69 -0.88 -8.67
C LEU A 60 -0.86 0.62 -8.81
N CYS A 61 0.16 1.35 -8.41
CA CYS A 61 0.14 2.79 -8.31
C CYS A 61 1.39 3.42 -8.94
N PRO A 62 1.27 4.64 -9.46
CA PRO A 62 0.05 5.43 -9.55
C PRO A 62 -0.90 4.95 -10.68
N LYS A 63 -2.21 5.14 -10.50
CA LYS A 63 -3.24 4.64 -11.46
C LYS A 63 -3.03 5.08 -12.91
N TYR A 64 -2.44 6.25 -13.15
CA TYR A 64 -2.19 6.72 -14.52
C TYR A 64 -1.10 5.91 -15.24
N LEU A 65 -0.21 5.23 -14.52
CA LEU A 65 0.75 4.29 -15.11
C LEU A 65 0.13 2.91 -15.34
N TYR A 66 -0.88 2.54 -14.55
CA TYR A 66 -1.53 1.22 -14.58
C TYR A 66 -3.06 1.32 -14.75
N PRO A 67 -3.58 2.08 -15.74
CA PRO A 67 -4.99 2.45 -15.79
C PRO A 67 -5.95 1.29 -16.10
N HIS A 68 -5.41 0.17 -16.61
CA HIS A 68 -6.17 -1.01 -17.00
C HIS A 68 -6.08 -2.14 -15.95
N ILE A 69 -5.38 -1.90 -14.84
CA ILE A 69 -5.14 -2.90 -13.80
C ILE A 69 -6.03 -2.57 -12.60
N GLU A 70 -7.02 -3.43 -12.38
CA GLU A 70 -7.93 -3.31 -11.25
C GLU A 70 -7.27 -3.74 -9.94
N LYS A 71 -7.73 -3.16 -8.83
CA LYS A 71 -7.31 -3.59 -7.49
C LYS A 71 -7.83 -5.00 -7.19
N GLN A 72 -7.06 -5.78 -6.45
CA GLN A 72 -7.45 -7.10 -5.95
C GLN A 72 -7.42 -7.08 -4.42
N GLN A 73 -8.07 -8.05 -3.77
CA GLN A 73 -8.11 -8.12 -2.31
C GLN A 73 -8.05 -9.56 -1.81
N THR A 74 -7.50 -9.75 -0.61
CA THR A 74 -7.54 -11.04 0.09
C THR A 74 -8.94 -11.36 0.59
N SER A 75 -9.11 -12.61 0.99
CA SER A 75 -10.21 -13.01 1.85
C SER A 75 -10.12 -12.32 3.22
N ILE A 76 -11.26 -12.13 3.85
CA ILE A 76 -11.36 -11.57 5.20
C ILE A 76 -11.05 -12.67 6.23
N VAL A 77 -10.13 -12.37 7.16
CA VAL A 77 -9.81 -13.29 8.26
C VAL A 77 -10.39 -12.74 9.55
N LYS A 78 -11.32 -13.48 10.15
CA LYS A 78 -12.11 -12.96 11.27
C LYS A 78 -11.37 -12.96 12.61
N LYS A 79 -11.63 -11.93 13.42
CA LYS A 79 -11.32 -11.82 14.86
C LYS A 79 -9.84 -12.08 15.17
N THR A 80 -8.95 -11.40 14.48
CA THR A 80 -7.50 -11.56 14.68
C THR A 80 -6.72 -10.30 14.35
N LEU A 81 -5.66 -10.04 15.12
CA LEU A 81 -4.64 -9.02 14.81
C LEU A 81 -3.39 -9.62 14.14
N ASN A 82 -3.42 -10.92 13.86
CA ASN A 82 -2.35 -11.66 13.22
C ASN A 82 -2.90 -12.57 12.11
N PRO A 83 -3.58 -12.00 11.10
CA PRO A 83 -4.19 -12.78 10.03
C PRO A 83 -3.12 -13.49 9.20
N SER A 84 -3.40 -14.71 8.78
CA SER A 84 -2.61 -15.44 7.79
C SER A 84 -3.49 -15.66 6.56
N PHE A 85 -3.08 -15.08 5.44
CA PHE A 85 -3.83 -15.11 4.19
C PHE A 85 -3.29 -16.24 3.30
N ASN A 86 -1.98 -16.22 3.01
CA ASN A 86 -1.31 -17.12 2.06
C ASN A 86 -2.01 -17.14 0.70
N GLU A 87 -2.43 -15.98 0.22
CA GLU A 87 -3.14 -15.78 -1.03
C GLU A 87 -2.21 -15.21 -2.10
N LYS A 88 -2.31 -15.74 -3.32
CA LYS A 88 -1.48 -15.36 -4.47
C LYS A 88 -2.32 -14.60 -5.49
N PHE A 89 -1.75 -13.52 -6.02
CA PHE A 89 -2.36 -12.60 -6.96
C PHE A 89 -1.48 -12.42 -8.18
N GLU A 90 -2.13 -12.22 -9.32
CA GLU A 90 -1.48 -12.07 -10.62
C GLU A 90 -1.92 -10.75 -11.26
N PHE A 91 -0.95 -9.95 -11.70
CA PHE A 91 -1.19 -8.71 -12.43
C PHE A 91 -0.45 -8.78 -13.75
N ARG A 92 -1.19 -8.75 -14.87
CA ARG A 92 -0.58 -8.68 -16.20
C ARG A 92 0.06 -7.30 -16.37
N LEU A 93 1.37 -7.30 -16.61
CA LEU A 93 2.20 -6.11 -16.74
C LEU A 93 3.20 -6.37 -17.86
N THR A 94 3.16 -5.57 -18.91
CA THR A 94 4.15 -5.67 -19.98
C THR A 94 5.55 -5.30 -19.48
N GLU A 95 6.58 -5.70 -20.21
CA GLU A 95 7.97 -5.33 -19.88
C GLU A 95 8.13 -3.80 -19.74
N LYS A 96 7.44 -3.05 -20.60
CA LYS A 96 7.47 -1.58 -20.58
C LYS A 96 6.83 -1.00 -19.33
N GLU A 97 5.76 -1.61 -18.82
CA GLU A 97 5.02 -1.11 -17.66
C GLU A 97 5.73 -1.42 -16.35
N CYS A 98 6.35 -2.60 -16.25
CA CYS A 98 7.12 -3.00 -15.07
C CYS A 98 8.42 -2.18 -14.90
N THR A 99 8.92 -1.58 -15.99
CA THR A 99 10.14 -0.75 -16.01
C THR A 99 9.87 0.75 -15.88
N LEU A 100 8.62 1.17 -15.66
CA LEU A 100 8.27 2.57 -15.45
C LEU A 100 8.80 3.10 -14.10
N SER A 101 9.45 4.26 -14.15
CA SER A 101 9.90 4.96 -12.95
C SER A 101 8.73 5.41 -12.08
N GLY A 102 8.83 5.18 -10.78
CA GLY A 102 7.82 5.58 -9.80
C GLY A 102 6.63 4.62 -9.68
N GLY A 103 6.70 3.43 -10.30
CA GLY A 103 5.73 2.36 -10.11
C GLY A 103 5.91 1.63 -8.78
N PHE A 104 4.82 1.43 -8.05
CA PHE A 104 4.81 0.70 -6.78
C PHE A 104 3.51 -0.08 -6.59
N ILE A 105 3.59 -1.14 -5.79
CA ILE A 105 2.45 -1.85 -5.23
C ILE A 105 2.06 -1.14 -3.94
N HIS A 106 0.81 -0.73 -3.85
CA HIS A 106 0.20 -0.17 -2.65
C HIS A 106 -0.63 -1.26 -1.98
N PHE A 107 -0.31 -1.53 -0.73
CA PHE A 107 -1.04 -2.44 0.14
C PHE A 107 -1.82 -1.62 1.16
N THR A 108 -3.12 -1.86 1.26
CA THR A 108 -4.01 -1.22 2.23
C THR A 108 -4.62 -2.31 3.10
N VAL A 109 -4.33 -2.29 4.39
CA VAL A 109 -4.94 -3.18 5.38
C VAL A 109 -6.18 -2.49 5.92
N MET A 110 -7.30 -3.20 5.85
CA MET A 110 -8.62 -2.72 6.22
C MET A 110 -9.27 -3.71 7.19
N ASP A 111 -10.01 -3.20 8.17
CA ASP A 111 -10.91 -3.96 9.03
C ASP A 111 -12.28 -4.06 8.37
N HIS A 112 -12.81 -5.26 8.18
CA HIS A 112 -14.13 -5.43 7.58
C HIS A 112 -15.24 -5.41 8.64
N ASP A 113 -16.06 -4.36 8.59
CA ASP A 113 -17.22 -4.21 9.46
C ASP A 113 -18.53 -4.67 8.81
N LEU A 114 -19.27 -5.54 9.50
CA LEU A 114 -20.56 -6.06 9.00
C LEU A 114 -21.69 -5.02 8.99
N MET A 115 -21.57 -3.94 9.77
CA MET A 115 -22.65 -2.96 10.02
C MET A 115 -22.25 -1.50 9.74
N TRP A 116 -20.95 -1.21 9.58
CA TRP A 116 -20.41 0.14 9.42
C TRP A 116 -19.48 0.22 8.20
N SER A 117 -18.83 1.36 7.98
CA SER A 117 -17.76 1.48 6.98
C SER A 117 -16.51 0.75 7.45
N ASN A 118 -15.84 0.03 6.55
CA ASN A 118 -14.55 -0.61 6.85
C ASN A 118 -13.53 0.41 7.35
N ASP A 119 -12.84 0.07 8.44
CA ASP A 119 -11.83 0.92 9.07
C ASP A 119 -10.45 0.69 8.46
N PHE A 120 -9.66 1.76 8.33
CA PHE A 120 -8.30 1.68 7.83
C PHE A 120 -7.35 1.28 8.97
N GLU A 121 -6.56 0.21 8.78
CA GLU A 121 -5.60 -0.26 9.79
C GLU A 121 -4.15 0.12 9.47
N GLY A 122 -3.83 0.31 8.18
CA GLY A 122 -2.50 0.74 7.77
C GLY A 122 -2.21 0.51 6.29
N GLU A 123 -1.18 1.18 5.79
CA GLU A 123 -0.70 1.04 4.42
C GLU A 123 0.80 0.74 4.36
N ALA A 124 1.19 0.05 3.30
CA ALA A 124 2.57 -0.23 2.95
C ALA A 124 2.79 -0.12 1.44
N PHE A 125 4.04 0.14 1.05
CA PHE A 125 4.42 0.35 -0.34
C PHE A 125 5.63 -0.52 -0.71
N LEU A 126 5.59 -1.08 -1.91
CA LEU A 126 6.68 -1.87 -2.46
C LEU A 126 6.99 -1.41 -3.89
N GLU A 127 8.20 -0.93 -4.12
CA GLU A 127 8.62 -0.42 -5.42
C GLU A 127 8.78 -1.56 -6.43
N ILE A 128 8.13 -1.44 -7.60
CA ILE A 128 8.11 -2.50 -8.62
C ILE A 128 9.50 -2.71 -9.21
N LEU A 129 10.25 -1.63 -9.45
CA LEU A 129 11.61 -1.69 -10.04
C LEU A 129 12.64 -2.44 -9.17
N LYS A 130 12.36 -2.63 -7.88
CA LYS A 130 13.24 -3.34 -6.95
C LYS A 130 12.88 -4.82 -6.82
N LEU A 131 11.88 -5.28 -7.57
CA LEU A 131 11.45 -6.67 -7.49
C LEU A 131 12.36 -7.59 -8.28
N PRO A 132 12.54 -8.83 -7.79
CA PRO A 132 13.17 -9.90 -8.56
C PRO A 132 12.50 -10.08 -9.92
N GLY A 133 13.32 -10.29 -10.96
CA GLY A 133 12.85 -10.65 -12.30
C GLY A 133 12.48 -9.47 -13.21
N ILE A 134 12.58 -8.23 -12.72
CA ILE A 134 12.50 -7.01 -13.55
C ILE A 134 13.70 -6.96 -14.52
N PRO A 135 13.53 -6.51 -15.77
CA PRO A 135 14.65 -6.32 -16.70
C PRO A 135 15.75 -5.42 -16.12
N ASN A 136 17.02 -5.86 -16.21
CA ASN A 136 18.21 -5.26 -15.58
C ASN A 136 18.33 -5.42 -14.06
N ASP A 137 17.49 -6.25 -13.45
CA ASP A 137 17.67 -6.63 -12.06
C ASP A 137 19.05 -7.30 -11.86
N SER A 138 19.89 -6.63 -11.09
CA SER A 138 21.24 -7.10 -10.76
C SER A 138 21.22 -8.30 -9.80
N THR A 139 20.06 -8.64 -9.21
CA THR A 139 19.96 -9.75 -8.27
C THR A 139 20.04 -11.13 -8.93
N ASN A 140 19.77 -11.24 -10.24
CA ASN A 140 19.71 -12.51 -10.98
C ASN A 140 18.82 -13.58 -10.30
N ASP A 141 17.84 -13.18 -9.49
CA ASP A 141 17.05 -14.09 -8.69
C ASP A 141 15.88 -14.68 -9.51
N CYS A 142 16.18 -15.75 -10.26
CA CYS A 142 15.21 -16.50 -11.06
C CYS A 142 14.54 -17.65 -10.29
N ARG A 143 14.57 -17.64 -8.95
CA ARG A 143 14.00 -18.73 -8.15
C ARG A 143 12.46 -18.68 -8.13
N PRO A 144 11.78 -19.84 -7.99
CA PRO A 144 10.34 -19.89 -7.78
C PRO A 144 9.87 -19.06 -6.58
N LEU A 145 8.67 -18.48 -6.64
CA LEU A 145 8.06 -17.61 -5.62
C LEU A 145 8.23 -18.13 -4.19
N ASP A 146 8.03 -19.43 -3.98
CA ASP A 146 8.01 -20.04 -2.65
C ASP A 146 9.39 -20.08 -1.98
N GLU A 147 10.46 -19.95 -2.78
CA GLU A 147 11.85 -19.89 -2.32
C GLU A 147 12.33 -18.45 -2.09
N LEU A 148 11.55 -17.45 -2.52
CA LEU A 148 11.90 -16.05 -2.31
C LEU A 148 11.80 -15.68 -0.82
N LYS A 149 12.72 -14.80 -0.40
CA LYS A 149 12.71 -14.26 0.96
C LYS A 149 11.45 -13.41 1.13
N LYS A 150 10.76 -13.64 2.26
CA LYS A 150 9.61 -12.82 2.66
C LYS A 150 10.07 -11.37 2.86
N ILE A 151 9.31 -10.45 2.29
CA ILE A 151 9.48 -9.01 2.47
C ILE A 151 8.65 -8.62 3.70
N GLU A 152 9.29 -7.94 4.65
CA GLU A 152 8.63 -7.38 5.83
C GLU A 152 8.43 -5.88 5.61
N LEU A 153 7.17 -5.44 5.61
CA LEU A 153 6.79 -4.05 5.43
C LEU A 153 6.13 -3.54 6.71
N SER A 154 6.68 -2.48 7.29
CA SER A 154 6.04 -1.78 8.40
C SER A 154 4.81 -1.02 7.89
N LEU A 155 3.68 -1.22 8.57
CA LEU A 155 2.46 -0.47 8.26
C LEU A 155 2.59 0.97 8.73
N THR A 156 2.06 1.87 7.93
CA THR A 156 2.06 3.31 8.18
C THR A 156 0.65 3.86 8.06
N HIS A 157 0.37 4.99 8.68
CA HIS A 157 -0.81 5.78 8.37
C HIS A 157 -0.44 6.84 7.35
N PRO A 158 -1.36 7.22 6.44
CA PRO A 158 -1.16 8.35 5.54
C PRO A 158 -0.77 9.57 6.36
N LYS A 159 0.48 10.02 6.25
CA LYS A 159 0.90 11.21 6.99
C LYS A 159 0.07 12.39 6.51
N VAL A 160 -0.60 13.08 7.44
CA VAL A 160 -1.20 14.39 7.21
C VAL A 160 -0.07 15.37 6.96
N VAL A 161 0.35 15.49 5.72
CA VAL A 161 1.26 16.55 5.31
C VAL A 161 0.35 17.64 4.77
N ARG A 162 0.23 18.74 5.51
CA ARG A 162 -0.10 20.05 4.90
C ARG A 162 1.00 20.37 3.87
N SER A 163 0.90 19.72 2.73
CA SER A 163 1.84 19.86 1.64
C SER A 163 1.39 21.08 0.87
N ARG A 164 2.36 21.92 0.51
CA ARG A 164 2.15 23.05 -0.40
C ARG A 164 1.41 22.64 -1.67
N ILE A 165 1.56 21.38 -2.10
CA ILE A 165 0.86 20.80 -3.24
C ILE A 165 -0.66 20.72 -2.98
N ILE A 166 -1.10 20.29 -1.80
CA ILE A 166 -2.53 20.20 -1.46
C ILE A 166 -3.15 21.60 -1.43
N GLU A 167 -2.46 22.58 -0.83
CA GLU A 167 -2.92 23.98 -0.83
C GLU A 167 -3.08 24.54 -2.26
N ILE A 168 -2.15 24.20 -3.16
CA ILE A 168 -2.22 24.61 -4.56
C ILE A 168 -3.37 23.92 -5.29
N LEU A 169 -3.63 22.63 -5.02
CA LEU A 169 -4.73 21.89 -5.63
C LEU A 169 -6.09 22.39 -5.14
N GLU A 170 -6.22 22.77 -3.87
CA GLU A 170 -7.44 23.36 -3.30
C GLU A 170 -7.86 24.66 -3.99
N GLN A 171 -6.89 25.42 -4.53
CA GLN A 171 -7.17 26.65 -5.28
C GLN A 171 -7.72 26.37 -6.69
N ARG A 172 -7.60 25.14 -7.20
CA ARG A 172 -8.06 24.75 -8.55
C ARG A 172 -9.53 24.33 -8.56
N ILE A 173 -10.41 25.24 -8.14
CA ILE A 173 -11.85 24.99 -7.96
C ILE A 173 -12.62 24.62 -9.24
N SER A 174 -12.03 24.79 -10.43
CA SER A 174 -12.62 24.40 -11.72
C SER A 174 -12.08 23.07 -12.27
N ASP A 175 -11.04 22.51 -11.67
CA ASP A 175 -10.44 21.23 -12.08
C ASP A 175 -11.05 20.09 -11.27
N LYS A 176 -12.01 19.39 -11.87
CA LYS A 176 -12.72 18.27 -11.22
C LYS A 176 -11.75 17.20 -10.70
N THR A 177 -10.65 16.94 -11.41
CA THR A 177 -9.65 15.93 -11.01
C THR A 177 -8.90 16.38 -9.75
N ALA A 178 -8.50 17.65 -9.70
CA ALA A 178 -7.86 18.21 -8.52
C ALA A 178 -8.80 18.22 -7.31
N ILE A 179 -10.08 18.56 -7.53
CA ILE A 179 -11.11 18.55 -6.48
C ILE A 179 -11.32 17.13 -5.94
N ASP A 180 -11.52 16.14 -6.81
CA ASP A 180 -11.72 14.75 -6.40
C ASP A 180 -10.49 14.19 -5.67
N PHE A 181 -9.27 14.53 -6.14
CA PHE A 181 -8.02 14.15 -5.46
C PHE A 181 -7.91 14.75 -4.06
N VAL A 182 -8.17 16.06 -3.90
CA VAL A 182 -8.14 16.72 -2.59
C VAL A 182 -9.20 16.15 -1.66
N ARG A 183 -10.43 15.91 -2.17
CA ARG A 183 -11.51 15.30 -1.38
C ARG A 183 -11.13 13.92 -0.87
N GLN A 184 -10.67 13.05 -1.77
CA GLN A 184 -10.23 11.70 -1.42
C GLN A 184 -9.07 11.73 -0.41
N ARG A 185 -8.14 12.69 -0.57
CA ARG A 185 -7.02 12.85 0.38
C ARG A 185 -7.51 13.27 1.77
N ARG A 186 -8.49 14.17 1.88
CA ARG A 186 -9.08 14.61 3.16
C ARG A 186 -9.87 13.49 3.83
N GLU A 187 -10.60 12.69 3.05
CA GLU A 187 -11.32 11.50 3.56
C GLU A 187 -10.33 10.52 4.20
N ALA A 188 -9.21 10.23 3.54
CA ALA A 188 -8.14 9.36 4.07
C ALA A 188 -7.32 9.98 5.23
N GLU A 189 -7.42 11.29 5.48
CA GLU A 189 -6.77 11.97 6.62
C GLU A 189 -7.65 11.99 7.88
N ASN A 190 -8.97 11.85 7.72
CA ASN A 190 -9.95 11.90 8.81
C ASN A 190 -10.34 10.51 9.33
N GLN A 191 -9.83 9.45 8.70
CA GLN A 191 -9.89 8.06 9.15
C GLN A 191 -8.65 7.76 10.00
#